data_AF-A0A920NB78-F1
#
_entry.id   AF-A0A920NB78-F1
#
_cell.length_a   1.000
_cell.length_b   1.000
_cell.length_c   1.000
_cell.angle_alpha   90.00
_cell.angle_beta   90.00
_cell.angle_gamma   90.00
#
_symmetry.space_group_name_H-M   'P 1'
#
loop_
_entity.id
_entity.type
_entity.pdbx_description
1 polymer ?
#
loop_
_entity_poly.entity_id
_entity_poly.type
_entity_poly.pdbx_seq_one_letter_code
_entity_poly.pdbx_strand_id
1 'polypeptide(L)'
;MKCSQKCRLYNFDNNLNNLKPKTDTDLQLLIDVFPERIRGFILSHEKLDELLEVVLDIGRQPEARFLGKNQILDVGEVPRKI
;
A
#
# COMPACT_ATOMS: atom_id res chain seq x y z
N MET A 1 -16.84 28.39 -8.17
CA MET A 1 -16.91 27.38 -7.09
C MET A 1 -16.20 26.12 -7.59
N LYS A 2 -15.02 25.81 -7.04
CA LYS A 2 -14.21 24.66 -7.48
C LYS A 2 -14.56 23.45 -6.61
N CYS A 3 -15.25 22.47 -7.17
CA CYS A 3 -15.22 21.11 -6.66
C CYS A 3 -14.46 20.27 -7.69
N SER A 4 -13.15 20.19 -7.49
CA SER A 4 -12.23 19.37 -8.27
C SER A 4 -12.48 17.91 -7.92
N GLN A 5 -13.52 17.32 -8.51
CA GLN A 5 -13.70 15.87 -8.48
C GLN A 5 -12.59 15.23 -9.32
N LYS A 6 -11.47 14.95 -8.67
CA LYS A 6 -10.47 14.02 -9.19
C LYS A 6 -10.70 12.68 -8.48
N CYS A 7 -11.86 12.09 -8.73
CA CYS A 7 -12.02 10.65 -8.55
C CYS A 7 -11.17 9.99 -9.64
N ARG A 8 -9.89 9.77 -9.31
CA ARG A 8 -8.96 9.05 -10.18
C ARG A 8 -9.40 7.60 -10.15
N LEU A 9 -10.31 7.24 -11.06
CA LEU A 9 -10.56 5.86 -11.42
C LEU A 9 -9.20 5.29 -11.87
N TYR A 10 -8.75 4.24 -11.20
CA TYR A 10 -7.51 3.53 -11.55
C TYR A 10 -7.69 2.94 -12.95
N ASN A 11 -7.23 3.66 -13.98
CA ASN A 11 -7.13 3.15 -15.33
C ASN A 11 -5.89 2.27 -15.40
N PHE A 12 -6.10 0.97 -15.56
CA PHE A 12 -5.05 -0.02 -15.71
C PHE A 12 -4.68 -0.10 -17.20
N ASP A 13 -3.75 0.74 -17.63
CA ASP A 13 -3.23 0.72 -19.00
C ASP A 13 -2.29 -0.47 -19.19
N ASN A 14 -2.80 -1.56 -19.76
CA ASN A 14 -2.02 -2.73 -20.14
C ASN A 14 -1.25 -2.46 -21.45
N ASN A 15 -0.07 -1.84 -21.37
CA ASN A 15 0.92 -1.91 -22.44
C ASN A 15 2.22 -2.53 -21.93
N LEU A 16 2.28 -3.86 -22.00
CA LEU A 16 3.40 -4.70 -21.59
C LEU A 16 4.44 -4.80 -22.70
N ASN A 17 5.20 -3.75 -23.01
CA ASN A 17 6.24 -3.84 -24.05
C ASN A 17 7.63 -3.34 -23.67
N ASN A 18 7.96 -3.09 -22.39
CA ASN A 18 9.35 -2.69 -22.01
C ASN A 18 9.74 -3.01 -20.55
N LEU A 19 9.28 -4.11 -19.94
CA LEU A 19 9.34 -4.21 -18.49
C LEU A 19 10.71 -4.64 -17.92
N LYS A 20 11.33 -3.69 -17.20
CA LYS A 20 12.01 -3.88 -15.91
C LYS A 20 11.50 -5.12 -15.15
N PRO A 21 12.31 -5.77 -14.27
CA PRO A 21 11.87 -6.93 -13.50
C PRO A 21 10.46 -6.71 -12.94
N LYS A 22 9.53 -7.54 -13.44
CA LYS A 22 8.07 -7.36 -13.36
C LYS A 22 7.54 -7.26 -11.93
N THR A 23 8.35 -7.72 -10.97
CA THR A 23 8.09 -7.70 -9.54
C THR A 23 7.95 -6.29 -8.95
N ASP A 24 8.70 -5.32 -9.44
CA ASP A 24 8.74 -3.96 -8.86
C ASP A 24 7.45 -3.18 -9.21
N THR A 25 6.92 -3.39 -10.43
CA THR A 25 5.70 -2.71 -10.88
C THR A 25 4.44 -3.25 -10.21
N ASP A 26 4.34 -4.57 -10.06
CA ASP A 26 3.15 -5.21 -9.48
C ASP A 26 3.02 -4.93 -7.97
N LEU A 27 4.14 -4.93 -7.24
CA LEU A 27 4.15 -4.58 -5.82
C LEU A 27 3.74 -3.12 -5.60
N GLN A 28 4.24 -2.19 -6.42
CA GLN A 28 3.87 -0.78 -6.33
C GLN A 28 2.37 -0.55 -6.55
N LEU A 29 1.76 -1.26 -7.50
CA LEU A 29 0.32 -1.21 -7.78
C LEU A 29 -0.51 -1.71 -6.59
N LEU A 30 -0.04 -2.75 -5.90
CA LEU A 30 -0.68 -3.25 -4.68
C LEU A 30 -0.51 -2.26 -3.52
N ILE A 31 0.66 -1.62 -3.40
CA ILE A 31 0.87 -0.60 -2.37
C ILE A 31 -0.06 0.60 -2.61
N ASP A 32 -0.33 0.95 -3.86
CA ASP A 32 -1.18 2.07 -4.21
C ASP A 32 -2.65 1.92 -3.80
N VAL A 33 -3.15 0.70 -3.53
CA VAL A 33 -4.51 0.51 -3.00
C VAL A 33 -4.60 0.78 -1.50
N PHE A 34 -3.47 0.83 -0.78
CA PHE A 34 -3.49 1.13 0.65
C PHE A 34 -3.86 2.60 0.93
N PRO A 35 -4.50 2.87 2.08
CA PRO A 35 -4.68 4.24 2.56
C PRO A 35 -3.35 4.98 2.65
N GLU A 36 -3.37 6.28 2.33
CA GLU A 36 -2.17 7.14 2.29
C GLU A 36 -1.33 7.06 3.57
N ARG A 37 -2.00 7.01 4.74
CA ARG A 37 -1.36 6.90 6.06
C ARG A 37 -0.50 5.63 6.22
N ILE A 38 -0.85 4.55 5.53
CA ILE A 38 -0.13 3.26 5.58
C ILE A 38 1.00 3.25 4.54
N ARG A 39 0.72 3.83 3.38
CA ARG A 39 1.60 3.80 2.20
C ARG A 39 2.98 4.38 2.50
N GLY A 40 3.02 5.52 3.20
CA GLY A 40 4.28 6.16 3.59
C GLY A 40 5.15 5.27 4.47
N PHE A 41 4.54 4.55 5.41
CA PHE A 41 5.26 3.62 6.28
C PHE A 41 5.90 2.48 5.48
N ILE A 42 5.10 1.82 4.64
CA ILE A 42 5.55 0.67 3.86
C ILE A 42 6.68 1.08 2.90
N LEU A 43 6.48 2.17 2.14
CA LEU A 43 7.47 2.63 1.15
C LEU A 43 8.76 3.16 1.79
N SER A 44 8.70 3.66 3.02
CA SER A 44 9.89 4.11 3.75
C SER A 44 10.71 2.96 4.36
N HIS A 45 10.19 1.72 4.31
CA HIS A 45 10.83 0.60 4.97
C HIS A 45 11.99 0.03 4.14
N GLU A 46 13.18 -0.04 4.73
CA GLU A 46 14.42 -0.47 4.05
C GLU A 46 14.35 -1.90 3.49
N LYS A 47 13.50 -2.74 4.07
CA LYS A 47 13.33 -4.17 3.75
C LYS A 47 11.99 -4.44 3.06
N LEU A 48 11.55 -3.53 2.18
CA LEU A 48 10.28 -3.67 1.48
C LEU A 48 10.21 -4.95 0.62
N ASP A 49 11.35 -5.37 0.08
CA ASP A 49 11.54 -6.62 -0.65
C ASP A 49 11.31 -7.88 0.20
N GLU A 50 11.41 -7.76 1.53
CA GLU A 50 11.12 -8.82 2.49
C GLU A 50 9.67 -8.79 3.00
N LEU A 51 8.82 -7.87 2.52
CA LEU A 51 7.43 -7.75 2.96
C LEU A 51 6.62 -8.96 2.52
N LEU A 52 5.99 -9.63 3.49
CA LEU A 52 5.16 -10.82 3.29
C LEU A 52 3.67 -10.46 3.25
N GLU A 53 3.19 -9.72 4.25
CA GLU A 53 1.78 -9.34 4.35
C GLU A 53 1.59 -8.05 5.17
N VAL A 54 0.47 -7.37 4.92
CA VAL A 54 -0.01 -6.23 5.70
C VAL A 54 -1.41 -6.55 6.20
N VAL A 55 -1.58 -6.60 7.52
CA VAL A 55 -2.86 -6.93 8.18
C VAL A 55 -3.55 -5.63 8.58
N LEU A 56 -4.78 -5.44 8.10
CA LEU A 56 -5.61 -4.26 8.33
C LEU A 56 -6.95 -4.63 8.97
N ASP A 57 -6.91 -5.08 10.22
CA ASP A 57 -8.12 -5.41 10.98
C ASP A 57 -8.80 -4.14 11.50
N ILE A 58 -10.11 -3.99 11.22
CA ILE A 58 -10.92 -2.86 11.70
C ILE A 58 -10.88 -2.80 13.24
N GLY A 59 -10.61 -1.60 13.77
CA GLY A 59 -10.51 -1.37 15.22
C GLY A 59 -9.21 -1.89 15.84
N ARG A 60 -8.20 -2.25 15.03
CA ARG A 60 -6.85 -2.59 15.51
C ARG A 60 -5.81 -1.76 14.78
N GLN A 61 -4.63 -1.64 15.38
CA GLN A 61 -3.48 -1.05 14.69
C GLN A 61 -3.04 -1.97 13.54
N PRO A 62 -2.72 -1.41 12.37
CA PRO A 62 -2.13 -2.17 11.27
C PRO A 62 -0.83 -2.87 11.66
N GLU A 63 -0.57 -4.00 11.03
CA GLU A 63 0.67 -4.75 11.20
C GLU A 63 1.27 -5.06 9.81
N ALA A 64 2.59 -4.86 9.68
CA ALA A 64 3.35 -5.33 8.53
C ALA A 64 4.26 -6.48 8.96
N ARG A 65 4.23 -7.57 8.20
CA ARG A 65 5.05 -8.76 8.45
C ARG A 65 6.09 -8.88 7.37
N PHE A 66 7.33 -8.98 7.81
CA PHE A 66 8.51 -9.17 6.97
C PHE A 66 9.13 -10.53 7.28
N LEU A 67 10.08 -10.96 6.45
CA LEU A 67 10.89 -12.13 6.76
C LEU A 67 11.58 -11.96 8.13
N GLY A 68 11.18 -12.77 9.10
CA GLY A 68 11.78 -12.83 10.44
C GLY A 68 11.38 -11.73 11.41
N LYS A 69 10.54 -10.76 11.03
CA LYS A 69 10.05 -9.71 11.94
C LYS A 69 8.64 -9.26 11.62
N ASN A 70 7.89 -8.93 12.67
CA ASN A 70 6.61 -8.24 12.58
C ASN A 70 6.76 -6.83 13.13
N GLN A 71 6.06 -5.87 12.53
CA GLN A 71 6.08 -4.49 12.96
C GLN A 71 4.66 -3.92 12.99
N ILE A 72 4.27 -3.40 14.16
CA ILE A 72 3.05 -2.61 14.29
C ILE A 72 3.30 -1.24 13.64
N LEU A 73 2.35 -0.80 12.82
CA LEU A 73 2.42 0.51 12.19
C LEU A 73 1.84 1.56 13.13
N ASP A 74 2.64 2.55 13.50
CA ASP A 74 2.21 3.64 14.37
C ASP A 74 1.41 4.71 13.60
N VAL A 75 0.25 4.29 13.11
CA VAL A 75 -0.62 5.05 12.20
C VAL A 75 -2.08 5.08 12.69
N GLY A 76 -2.26 4.74 13.97
CA GLY A 76 -3.56 4.58 14.62
C GLY A 76 -4.38 3.38 14.10
N GLU A 77 -5.50 3.12 14.76
CA GLU A 77 -6.40 2.01 14.41
C GLU A 77 -6.97 2.13 13.00
N VAL A 78 -7.29 1.00 12.36
CA VAL A 78 -7.99 0.97 11.08
C VAL A 78 -9.44 1.41 11.29
N PRO A 79 -9.86 2.57 10.73
CA PRO A 79 -11.22 3.04 10.90
C PRO A 79 -12.19 2.22 10.05
N ARG A 80 -13.39 1.99 10.56
CA ARG A 80 -14.52 1.55 9.75
C ARG A 80 -14.96 2.72 8.89
N LYS A 81 -14.65 2.71 7.58
CA LYS A 81 -15.32 3.61 6.64
C LYS A 81 -16.75 3.09 6.46
N ILE A 82 -17.72 3.84 6.99
CA ILE A 82 -19.17 3.62 6.82
C ILE A 82 -19.59 4.30 5.51
#